data_AF-A0A954PPA6-F1
#
_entry.id   AF-A0A954PPA6-F1
#
_cell.length_a   1.000
_cell.length_b   1.000
_cell.length_c   1.000
_cell.angle_alpha   90.00
_cell.angle_beta   90.00
_cell.angle_gamma   90.00
#
_symmetry.space_group_name_H-M   'P 1'
#
loop_
_entity.id
_entity.type
_entity.pdbx_description
1 polymer ?
#
loop_
_entity_poly.entity_id
_entity_poly.type
_entity_poly.pdbx_seq_one_letter_code
_entity_poly.pdbx_strand_id
1 'polypeptide(L)' 'MPSNRAQELSTLADGILQQLPREQYPYFSEMIVEHILQPGYEYADEFQFGLEIVLDGLQRALHNAG' A
#
# COMPACT_ATOMS: atom_id res chain seq x y z
N MET A 1 -17.80 -4.86 -12.82
CA MET A 1 -18.32 -5.67 -11.69
C MET A 1 -18.08 -4.87 -10.41
N PRO A 2 -19.06 -4.73 -9.50
CA PRO A 2 -18.85 -3.99 -8.27
C PRO A 2 -17.84 -4.71 -7.37
N SER A 3 -17.21 -3.92 -6.52
CA SER A 3 -15.92 -4.09 -5.85
C SER A 3 -15.86 -5.24 -4.83
N ASN A 4 -15.40 -6.43 -5.21
CA ASN A 4 -15.07 -7.51 -4.26
C ASN A 4 -13.67 -7.35 -3.63
N ARG A 5 -12.77 -6.61 -4.30
CA ARG A 5 -11.36 -6.48 -3.88
C ARG A 5 -11.16 -5.75 -2.56
N ALA A 6 -11.89 -4.66 -2.32
CA ALA A 6 -11.74 -3.90 -1.07
C ALA A 6 -12.14 -4.75 0.16
N GLN A 7 -13.20 -5.55 0.03
CA GLN A 7 -13.66 -6.45 1.08
C GLN A 7 -12.69 -7.62 1.31
N GLU A 8 -12.13 -8.19 0.23
CA GLU A 8 -11.10 -9.22 0.29
C GLU A 8 -9.81 -8.70 0.97
N LEU A 9 -9.38 -7.49 0.62
CA LEU A 9 -8.20 -6.84 1.22
C LEU A 9 -8.42 -6.54 2.70
N SER A 10 -9.59 -6.04 3.09
CA SER A 10 -9.93 -5.83 4.51
C SER A 10 -9.91 -7.15 5.29
N THR A 11 -10.48 -8.22 4.74
CA THR A 11 -10.50 -9.54 5.38
C THR A 11 -9.09 -10.10 5.55
N LEU A 12 -8.23 -9.93 4.54
CA LEU A 12 -6.83 -10.32 4.59
C LEU A 12 -6.05 -9.50 5.62
N ALA A 13 -6.25 -8.18 5.64
CA ALA A 13 -5.62 -7.25 6.58
C ALA A 13 -5.98 -7.57 8.04
N ASP A 14 -7.24 -7.87 8.32
CA ASP A 14 -7.70 -8.31 9.64
C ASP A 14 -7.03 -9.64 10.06
N GLY A 15 -6.92 -10.61 9.13
CA GLY A 15 -6.24 -11.88 9.37
C GLY A 15 -4.75 -11.70 9.68
N ILE A 16 -4.08 -10.78 8.99
CA ILE A 16 -2.68 -10.42 9.25
C ILE A 16 -2.55 -9.77 10.63
N LEU A 17 -3.40 -8.78 10.96
CA LEU A 17 -3.36 -8.08 12.24
C LEU A 17 -3.59 -8.96 13.47
N GLN A 18 -4.36 -10.04 13.34
CA GLN A 18 -4.57 -11.00 14.43
C GLN A 18 -3.33 -11.84 14.74
N GLN A 19 -2.46 -12.06 13.76
CA GLN A 19 -1.25 -12.88 13.91
C GLN A 19 0.02 -12.05 14.01
N LEU A 20 -0.06 -10.74 13.70
CA LEU A 20 1.07 -9.82 13.73
C LEU A 20 1.49 -9.53 15.17
N PRO A 21 2.76 -9.78 15.56
CA PRO A 21 3.30 -9.32 16.84
C PRO A 21 3.45 -7.80 16.79
N ARG A 22 2.42 -7.08 17.24
CA ARG A 22 2.31 -5.61 17.16
C ARG A 22 3.47 -4.87 17.83
N GLU A 23 4.01 -5.45 18.90
CA GLU A 23 5.18 -4.92 19.61
C GLU A 23 6.47 -4.95 18.78
N GLN A 24 6.53 -5.86 17.80
CA GLN A 24 7.70 -6.05 16.94
C GLN A 24 7.59 -5.25 15.63
N TYR A 25 6.37 -4.91 15.21
CA TYR A 25 6.09 -4.16 13.98
C TYR A 25 5.03 -3.06 14.20
N PRO A 26 5.32 -2.07 15.07
CA PRO A 26 4.34 -1.05 15.45
C PRO A 26 3.85 -0.22 14.25
N TYR A 27 4.77 0.26 13.40
CA TYR A 27 4.41 1.08 12.23
C TYR A 27 3.64 0.31 11.15
N PHE A 28 3.85 -0.99 11.04
CA PHE A 28 3.10 -1.82 10.10
C PHE A 28 1.66 -2.02 10.58
N SER A 29 1.47 -2.24 11.89
CA SER A 29 0.13 -2.28 12.49
C SER A 29 -0.61 -0.96 12.31
N GLU A 30 0.07 0.17 12.50
CA GLU A 30 -0.48 1.51 12.33
C GLU A 30 -0.93 1.75 10.88
N MET A 31 -0.08 1.44 9.90
CA MET A 31 -0.43 1.55 8.48
C MET A 31 -1.66 0.72 8.09
N ILE A 32 -1.80 -0.52 8.59
CA ILE A 32 -2.99 -1.33 8.27
C ILE A 32 -4.26 -0.67 8.82
N VAL A 33 -4.23 -0.20 10.07
CA VAL A 33 -5.41 0.38 10.74
C VAL A 33 -5.76 1.77 10.18
N GLU A 34 -4.75 2.59 9.93
CA GLU A 34 -4.94 3.99 9.57
C GLU A 34 -5.08 4.23 8.07
N HIS A 35 -4.63 3.32 7.22
CA HIS A 35 -4.69 3.51 5.76
C HIS A 35 -5.48 2.38 5.07
N ILE A 36 -5.13 1.12 5.29
CA ILE A 36 -5.71 -0.02 4.52
C ILE A 36 -7.17 -0.29 4.88
N LEU A 37 -7.52 -0.20 6.17
CA LEU A 37 -8.89 -0.45 6.66
C LEU A 37 -9.81 0.78 6.58
N GLN A 38 -9.30 1.93 6.13
CA GLN A 38 -10.13 3.14 6.06
C GLN A 38 -11.18 3.05 4.94
N PRO A 39 -12.42 3.54 5.17
CA PRO A 39 -13.42 3.62 4.14
C PRO A 39 -12.95 4.51 2.97
N GLY A 40 -13.05 3.99 1.75
CA GLY A 40 -12.65 4.74 0.54
C GLY A 40 -11.16 4.67 0.21
N TYR A 41 -10.38 3.84 0.92
CA TYR A 41 -9.03 3.49 0.49
C TYR A 41 -9.06 2.67 -0.80
N GLU A 42 -8.60 3.26 -1.89
CA GLU A 42 -8.40 2.59 -3.17
C GLU A 42 -6.91 2.30 -3.33
N TYR A 43 -6.51 1.05 -3.09
CA TYR A 43 -5.12 0.58 -3.30
C TYR A 43 -4.59 0.90 -4.70
N ALA A 44 -5.49 1.05 -5.68
CA ALA A 44 -5.14 1.44 -7.04
C ALA A 44 -4.50 2.83 -7.13
N ASP A 45 -4.83 3.76 -6.22
CA ASP A 45 -4.31 5.13 -6.23
C ASP A 45 -2.82 5.17 -5.82
N GLU A 46 -2.38 4.26 -4.95
CA GLU A 46 -0.97 4.14 -4.55
C GLU A 46 -0.08 3.64 -5.68
N PHE A 47 -0.62 2.79 -6.56
CA PHE A 47 0.13 2.23 -7.68
C PHE A 47 0.60 3.32 -8.64
N GLN A 48 -0.27 4.29 -8.96
CA GLN A 48 0.08 5.38 -9.86
C GLN A 48 1.18 6.26 -9.25
N PHE A 49 1.04 6.61 -7.97
CA PHE A 49 2.06 7.38 -7.24
C PHE A 49 3.43 6.67 -7.24
N GLY A 50 3.47 5.37 -6.92
CA GLY A 50 4.71 4.60 -6.93
C GLY A 50 5.34 4.50 -8.32
N LEU A 51 4.52 4.34 -9.36
CA LEU A 51 4.98 4.30 -10.74
C LEU A 51 5.62 5.64 -11.16
N GLU A 52 5.03 6.77 -10.80
CA GLU A 52 5.59 8.09 -11.06
C GLU A 52 6.98 8.25 -10.45
N ILE A 53 7.18 7.83 -9.19
CA ILE A 53 8.49 7.88 -8.51
C ILE A 53 9.53 7.05 -9.27
N VAL A 54 9.17 5.82 -9.67
CA VAL A 54 10.10 4.92 -10.37
C VAL A 54 10.49 5.51 -11.73
N LEU A 55 9.51 5.97 -12.51
CA LEU A 55 9.76 6.54 -13.83
C LEU A 55 10.62 7.81 -13.77
N ASP A 56 10.35 8.69 -12.79
CA ASP A 56 11.13 9.89 -12.54
C ASP A 56 12.57 9.57 -12.12
N GLY A 57 12.77 8.54 -11.29
CA GLY A 57 14.09 8.00 -10.94
C GLY A 57 14.86 7.49 -12.16
N LEU A 58 14.20 6.72 -13.02
CA LEU A 58 14.80 6.20 -14.27
C LEU A 58 15.15 7.34 -15.23
N GLN A 59 14.28 8.33 -15.37
CA GLN A 59 14.53 9.50 -16.22
C GLN A 59 15.79 10.27 -15.76
N ARG A 60 15.93 10.49 -14.44
CA ARG A 60 17.16 11.10 -13.89
C ARG A 60 18.39 10.25 -14.16
N ALA A 61 18.32 8.94 -13.96
CA ALA A 61 19.44 8.04 -14.19
C ALA A 61 19.90 8.05 -15.65
N LEU A 62 18.95 8.07 -16.60
CA LEU A 62 19.24 8.18 -18.03
C LEU A 62 19.85 9.54 -18.41
N HIS A 63 19.34 10.63 -17.83
CA HIS A 63 19.89 11.97 -18.05
C HIS A 63 21.31 12.12 -17.51
N ASN A 64 21.61 11.50 -16.36
CA ASN A 64 22.94 11.54 -15.75
C ASN A 64 23.97 10.61 -16.43
N ALA A 65 23.50 9.70 -17.30
CA ALA A 65 24.36 8.76 -18.04
C ALA A 65 24.74 9.26 -19.44
N GLY A 66 24.26 10.45 -19.85
CA GLY A 66 24.53 11.10 -21.13
C GLY A 66 25.57 12.20 -21.05
#